data_AF-A0A7Z7QZF4-F1
#
_entry.id   AF-A0A7Z7QZF4-F1
#
_cell.length_a   1.000
_cell.length_b   1.000
_cell.length_c   1.000
_cell.angle_alpha   90.00
_cell.angle_beta   90.00
_cell.angle_gamma   90.00
#
_symmetry.space_group_name_H-M   'P 1'
#
loop_
_entity.id
_entity.type
_entity.pdbx_description
1 polymer ?
#
loop_
_entity_poly.entity_id
_entity_poly.type
_entity_poly.pdbx_seq_one_letter_code
_entity_poly.pdbx_strand_id
1 'polypeptide(L)'
;MKKRYVFVVVVALLIVLIVIAYAFHKSKKEHYIETQEKRIDLYFKHNLNHYKSMKITKFQKSPVNAYFIKGYINNDKQYKFQAYINTGDEGNQFNSSIGYKEEKIGRLLKEKDAKDRLTVDEIIEKEHLDKNEYEAEPPLFFFSGSLD
;
A
#
# COMPACT_ATOMS: atom_id res chain seq x y z
N MET A 1 -10.32 -22.09 46.06
CA MET A 1 -11.26 -21.50 45.08
C MET A 1 -10.83 -20.13 44.56
N LYS A 2 -10.37 -19.18 45.42
CA LYS A 2 -9.88 -17.85 44.97
C LYS A 2 -8.77 -17.88 43.90
N LYS A 3 -7.79 -18.80 43.99
CA LYS A 3 -6.69 -18.92 43.00
C LYS A 3 -7.17 -19.33 41.59
N ARG A 4 -8.20 -20.18 41.47
CA ARG A 4 -8.79 -20.56 40.17
C ARG A 4 -9.57 -19.39 39.56
N TYR A 5 -10.27 -18.61 40.39
CA TYR A 5 -10.95 -17.39 39.93
C TYR A 5 -9.95 -16.32 39.45
N VAL A 6 -8.88 -16.07 40.20
CA VAL A 6 -7.80 -15.16 39.77
C VAL A 6 -7.19 -15.62 38.45
N PHE A 7 -6.93 -16.92 38.28
CA PHE A 7 -6.44 -17.47 37.03
C PHE A 7 -7.40 -17.24 35.85
N VAL A 8 -8.69 -17.49 36.03
CA VAL A 8 -9.72 -17.23 34.99
C VAL A 8 -9.78 -15.76 34.61
N VAL A 9 -9.71 -14.85 35.58
CA VAL A 9 -9.70 -13.40 35.32
C VAL A 9 -8.45 -12.98 34.55
N VAL A 10 -7.27 -13.50 34.92
CA VAL A 10 -6.02 -13.22 34.18
C VAL A 10 -6.09 -13.73 32.75
N VAL A 11 -6.58 -14.95 32.53
CA VAL A 11 -6.76 -15.52 31.18
C VAL A 11 -7.74 -14.69 30.36
N ALA A 12 -8.87 -14.26 30.96
CA ALA A 12 -9.84 -13.40 30.27
C ALA A 12 -9.23 -12.05 29.86
N LEU A 13 -8.45 -11.41 30.74
CA LEU A 13 -7.74 -10.17 30.44
C LEU A 13 -6.74 -10.35 29.30
N LEU A 14 -5.98 -11.46 29.28
CA LEU A 14 -5.05 -11.75 28.19
C LEU A 14 -5.77 -11.91 26.85
N ILE A 15 -6.92 -12.59 26.83
CA ILE A 15 -7.73 -12.74 25.61
C ILE A 15 -8.20 -11.36 25.10
N VAL A 16 -8.69 -10.49 25.99
CA VAL A 16 -9.12 -9.13 25.63
C VAL A 16 -7.96 -8.32 25.04
N LEU A 17 -6.77 -8.38 25.64
CA LEU A 17 -5.58 -7.70 25.12
C LEU A 17 -5.19 -8.20 23.72
N ILE A 18 -5.26 -9.52 23.48
CA ILE A 18 -4.98 -10.11 22.16
C ILE A 18 -5.98 -9.62 21.11
N VAL A 19 -7.27 -9.56 21.45
CA VAL A 19 -8.31 -9.07 20.53
C VAL A 19 -8.09 -7.60 20.17
N ILE A 20 -7.78 -6.75 21.15
CA ILE A 20 -7.48 -5.32 20.90
C ILE A 20 -6.24 -5.17 20.03
N ALA A 21 -5.16 -5.91 20.33
CA ALA A 21 -3.93 -5.89 19.55
C ALA A 21 -4.17 -6.32 18.09
N TYR A 22 -4.99 -7.36 17.88
CA TYR A 22 -5.37 -7.81 16.54
C TYR A 22 -6.18 -6.75 15.79
N ALA A 23 -7.17 -6.13 16.43
CA ALA A 23 -7.97 -5.08 15.83
C ALA A 23 -7.13 -3.86 15.43
N PHE A 24 -6.23 -3.41 16.31
CA PHE A 24 -5.32 -2.30 16.04
C PHE A 24 -4.36 -2.62 14.89
N HIS A 25 -3.80 -3.83 14.86
CA HIS A 25 -2.94 -4.28 13.76
C HIS A 25 -3.67 -4.27 12.42
N LYS A 26 -4.88 -4.84 12.37
CA LYS A 26 -5.70 -4.88 11.16
C LYS A 26 -6.00 -3.47 10.65
N SER A 27 -6.37 -2.55 11.54
CA SER A 27 -6.61 -1.15 11.20
C SER A 27 -5.37 -0.47 10.62
N LYS A 28 -4.18 -0.63 11.26
CA LYS A 28 -2.93 -0.06 10.74
C LYS A 28 -2.58 -0.60 9.35
N LYS A 29 -2.83 -1.90 9.12
CA LYS A 29 -2.62 -2.54 7.82
C LYS A 29 -3.55 -1.97 6.74
N GLU A 30 -4.84 -1.88 7.02
CA GLU A 30 -5.83 -1.35 6.07
C GLU A 30 -5.53 0.11 5.73
N HIS A 31 -5.22 0.93 6.73
CA HIS A 31 -4.81 2.32 6.54
C HIS A 31 -3.55 2.43 5.67
N TYR A 32 -2.51 1.63 5.96
CA TYR A 32 -1.30 1.63 5.14
C TYR A 32 -1.60 1.26 3.68
N ILE A 33 -2.41 0.22 3.43
CA ILE A 33 -2.81 -0.17 2.08
C ILE A 33 -3.52 1.00 1.39
N GLU A 34 -4.56 1.58 2.01
CA GLU A 34 -5.32 2.71 1.46
C GLU A 34 -4.41 3.89 1.08
N THR A 35 -3.47 4.24 1.95
CA THR A 35 -2.49 5.31 1.67
C THR A 35 -1.64 4.98 0.44
N GLN A 36 -1.18 3.73 0.29
CA GLN A 36 -0.45 3.34 -0.93
C GLN A 36 -1.34 3.35 -2.17
N GLU A 37 -2.63 3.01 -2.04
CA GLU A 37 -3.57 3.13 -3.15
C GLU A 37 -3.70 4.59 -3.61
N LYS A 38 -3.86 5.53 -2.67
CA LYS A 38 -3.92 6.97 -2.96
C LYS A 38 -2.67 7.46 -3.70
N ARG A 39 -1.48 7.03 -3.27
CA ARG A 39 -0.21 7.41 -3.91
C ARG A 39 -0.09 6.88 -5.34
N ILE A 40 -0.47 5.63 -5.59
CA ILE A 40 -0.44 5.05 -6.95
C ILE A 40 -1.47 5.73 -7.85
N ASP A 41 -2.67 6.00 -7.33
CA ASP A 41 -3.71 6.73 -8.06
C ASP A 41 -3.25 8.15 -8.45
N LEU A 42 -2.62 8.87 -7.51
CA LEU A 42 -2.04 10.19 -7.75
C LEU A 42 -0.96 10.14 -8.83
N TYR A 43 -0.04 9.18 -8.76
CA TYR A 43 0.98 8.96 -9.79
C TYR A 43 0.36 8.75 -11.17
N PHE A 44 -0.68 7.92 -11.28
CA PHE A 44 -1.33 7.64 -12.56
C PHE A 44 -2.11 8.83 -13.11
N LYS A 45 -2.83 9.59 -12.28
CA LYS A 45 -3.51 10.82 -12.69
C LYS A 45 -2.56 11.80 -13.37
N HIS A 46 -1.33 11.86 -12.86
CA HIS A 46 -0.37 12.87 -13.30
C HIS A 46 0.50 12.39 -14.44
N ASN A 47 0.82 11.10 -14.50
CA ASN A 47 1.76 10.57 -15.49
C ASN A 47 1.11 9.83 -16.66
N LEU A 48 -0.19 9.50 -16.61
CA LEU A 48 -0.89 8.84 -17.71
C LEU A 48 -1.90 9.76 -18.40
N ASN A 49 -1.96 9.64 -19.72
CA ASN A 49 -3.04 10.12 -20.55
C ASN A 49 -4.23 9.15 -20.49
N HIS A 50 -5.45 9.71 -20.46
CA HIS A 50 -6.71 8.95 -20.44
C HIS A 50 -6.86 7.97 -19.25
N TYR A 51 -6.18 8.24 -18.13
CA TYR A 51 -6.43 7.54 -16.88
C TYR A 51 -7.79 7.93 -16.29
N LYS A 52 -8.54 6.94 -15.79
CA LYS A 52 -9.85 7.12 -15.15
C LYS A 52 -9.89 6.59 -13.74
N SER A 53 -9.38 5.37 -13.54
CA SER A 53 -9.43 4.68 -12.25
C SER A 53 -8.44 3.52 -12.25
N MET A 54 -8.10 3.02 -11.06
CA MET A 54 -7.39 1.78 -10.88
C MET A 54 -8.15 0.83 -9.96
N LYS A 55 -7.76 -0.44 -9.99
CA LYS A 55 -8.21 -1.44 -9.03
C LYS A 55 -7.05 -2.29 -8.59
N ILE A 56 -6.84 -2.34 -7.28
CA ILE A 56 -5.85 -3.22 -6.67
C ILE A 56 -6.46 -4.62 -6.58
N THR A 57 -5.62 -5.62 -6.85
CA THR A 57 -5.97 -7.04 -6.84
C THR A 57 -5.18 -7.82 -5.81
N LYS A 58 -3.98 -7.35 -5.48
CA LYS A 58 -3.13 -8.01 -4.49
C LYS A 58 -2.17 -7.02 -3.85
N PHE A 59 -2.03 -7.13 -2.54
CA PHE A 59 -1.00 -6.47 -1.75
C PHE A 59 -0.16 -7.55 -1.07
N GLN A 60 1.10 -7.68 -1.44
CA GLN A 60 1.95 -8.80 -1.01
C GLN A 60 3.29 -8.29 -0.48
N LYS A 61 3.72 -8.81 0.69
CA LYS A 61 5.08 -8.62 1.18
C LYS A 61 6.06 -9.51 0.41
N SER A 62 7.15 -8.89 -0.05
CA SER A 62 8.33 -9.55 -0.60
C SER A 62 9.16 -10.18 0.53
N PRO A 63 9.90 -11.28 0.27
CA PRO A 63 10.91 -11.78 1.20
C PRO A 63 11.96 -10.72 1.58
N VAL A 64 12.20 -9.74 0.71
CA VAL A 64 13.33 -8.80 0.79
C VAL A 64 12.95 -7.44 1.38
N ASN A 65 12.12 -7.41 2.44
CA ASN A 65 11.60 -6.17 3.06
C ASN A 65 11.06 -5.16 2.04
N ALA A 66 10.10 -5.58 1.23
CA ALA A 66 9.41 -4.71 0.29
C ALA A 66 7.95 -5.12 0.13
N TYR A 67 7.11 -4.28 -0.47
CA TYR A 67 5.77 -4.63 -0.90
C TYR A 67 5.62 -4.58 -2.40
N PHE A 68 4.85 -5.54 -2.91
CA PHE A 68 4.37 -5.58 -4.29
C PHE A 68 2.87 -5.38 -4.29
N ILE A 69 2.43 -4.40 -5.08
CA ILE A 69 1.03 -4.06 -5.24
C ILE A 69 0.66 -4.31 -6.69
N LYS A 70 -0.27 -5.25 -6.92
CA LYS A 70 -0.70 -5.63 -8.27
C LYS A 70 -2.10 -5.10 -8.51
N GLY A 71 -2.32 -4.54 -9.69
CA GLY A 71 -3.62 -4.03 -10.09
C GLY A 71 -3.78 -3.89 -11.58
N TYR A 72 -4.87 -3.27 -11.98
CA TYR A 72 -5.11 -2.84 -13.35
C TYR A 72 -5.82 -1.49 -13.38
N ILE A 73 -5.70 -0.77 -14.50
CA ILE A 73 -6.31 0.55 -14.70
C ILE A 73 -7.50 0.49 -15.67
N ASN A 74 -8.33 1.53 -15.65
CA ASN A 74 -9.44 1.77 -16.57
C ASN A 74 -10.44 0.61 -16.69
N ASN A 75 -10.59 -0.17 -15.61
CA ASN A 75 -11.41 -1.38 -15.56
C ASN A 75 -11.05 -2.43 -16.64
N ASP A 76 -9.83 -2.39 -17.17
CA ASP A 76 -9.37 -3.32 -18.20
C ASP A 76 -8.19 -4.15 -17.68
N LYS A 77 -8.45 -5.46 -17.52
CA LYS A 77 -7.47 -6.44 -17.03
C LYS A 77 -6.26 -6.62 -17.96
N GLN A 78 -6.27 -6.05 -19.18
CA GLN A 78 -5.09 -6.02 -20.05
C GLN A 78 -4.08 -4.96 -19.61
N TYR A 79 -4.52 -3.90 -18.91
CA TYR A 79 -3.66 -2.81 -18.43
C TYR A 79 -3.22 -3.08 -17.00
N LYS A 80 -2.46 -4.17 -16.81
CA LYS A 80 -1.94 -4.56 -15.48
C LYS A 80 -0.69 -3.77 -15.13
N PHE A 81 -0.56 -3.49 -13.84
CA PHE A 81 0.64 -2.91 -13.25
C PHE A 81 1.07 -3.68 -12.00
N GLN A 82 2.35 -3.51 -11.64
CA GLN A 82 2.92 -3.95 -10.38
C GLN A 82 3.76 -2.80 -9.80
N ALA A 83 3.27 -2.17 -8.75
CA ALA A 83 4.02 -1.16 -8.01
C ALA A 83 4.91 -1.83 -6.95
N TYR A 84 6.07 -1.24 -6.73
CA TYR A 84 7.07 -1.68 -5.77
C TYR A 84 7.28 -0.62 -4.69
N ILE A 85 7.29 -1.06 -3.43
CA ILE A 85 7.58 -0.23 -2.27
C ILE A 85 8.73 -0.87 -1.54
N ASN A 86 9.85 -0.15 -1.45
CA ASN A 86 10.97 -0.57 -0.64
C ASN A 86 10.67 -0.23 0.84
N THR A 87 10.84 -1.20 1.75
CA THR A 87 10.71 -0.95 3.19
C THR A 87 12.05 -1.12 3.88
N GLY A 88 12.70 0.00 4.12
CA GLY A 88 14.10 0.08 4.56
C GLY A 88 14.53 1.53 4.60
N ASP A 89 15.22 1.99 3.55
CA ASP A 89 15.85 3.32 3.52
C ASP A 89 15.01 4.39 2.80
N GLU A 90 14.05 3.99 1.95
CA GLU A 90 13.30 4.88 1.03
C GLU A 90 11.87 5.18 1.50
N GLY A 91 11.73 5.61 2.75
CA GLY A 91 10.48 6.23 3.26
C GLY A 91 9.27 5.31 3.44
N ASN A 92 9.36 4.01 3.08
CA ASN A 92 8.28 3.01 3.19
C ASN A 92 7.01 3.35 2.39
N GLN A 93 7.09 4.28 1.43
CA GLN A 93 5.96 4.71 0.61
C GLN A 93 6.23 4.42 -0.87
N PHE A 94 5.17 4.19 -1.65
CA PHE A 94 5.28 4.18 -3.10
C PHE A 94 5.65 5.57 -3.62
N ASN A 95 6.68 5.69 -4.47
CA ASN A 95 7.03 6.99 -5.06
C ASN A 95 6.97 7.01 -6.59
N SER A 96 7.55 6.01 -7.26
CA SER A 96 7.55 5.95 -8.74
C SER A 96 7.83 4.56 -9.33
N SER A 97 8.31 3.61 -8.53
CA SER A 97 8.77 2.30 -9.03
C SER A 97 7.60 1.41 -9.42
N ILE A 98 7.32 1.37 -10.74
CA ILE A 98 6.18 0.63 -11.28
C ILE A 98 6.52 -0.15 -12.55
N GLY A 99 6.19 -1.43 -12.54
CA GLY A 99 6.29 -2.34 -13.68
C GLY A 99 4.97 -2.46 -14.44
N TYR A 100 5.04 -2.47 -15.76
CA TYR A 100 3.89 -2.61 -16.65
C TYR A 100 4.34 -3.08 -18.05
N LYS A 101 3.38 -3.39 -18.91
CA LYS A 101 3.62 -3.73 -20.33
C LYS A 101 3.69 -2.47 -21.18
N GLU A 102 4.77 -2.30 -21.95
CA GLU A 102 5.01 -1.10 -22.76
C GLU A 102 3.93 -0.91 -23.83
N GLU A 103 3.47 -2.01 -24.44
CA GLU A 103 2.39 -2.01 -25.44
C GLU A 103 1.01 -1.69 -24.86
N LYS A 104 0.90 -1.59 -23.53
CA LYS A 104 -0.33 -1.26 -22.79
C LYS A 104 -0.19 0.07 -22.08
N ILE A 105 0.15 0.06 -20.78
CA ILE A 105 0.26 1.28 -19.97
C ILE A 105 1.37 2.18 -20.50
N GLY A 106 2.45 1.60 -21.04
CA GLY A 106 3.56 2.40 -21.57
C GLY A 106 3.14 3.39 -22.66
N ARG A 107 2.18 3.00 -23.51
CA ARG A 107 1.58 3.89 -24.54
C ARG A 107 0.72 5.02 -23.98
N LEU A 108 0.26 4.89 -22.73
CA LEU A 108 -0.54 5.91 -22.07
C LEU A 108 0.32 6.92 -21.31
N LEU A 109 1.61 6.65 -21.10
CA LEU A 109 2.49 7.60 -20.41
C LEU A 109 2.60 8.92 -21.16
N LYS A 110 2.58 10.02 -20.39
CA LYS A 110 2.92 11.36 -20.88
C LYS A 110 4.40 11.40 -21.26
N GLU A 111 5.26 10.93 -20.35
CA GLU A 111 6.70 10.86 -20.55
C GLU A 111 7.21 9.42 -20.62
N LYS A 112 7.98 9.13 -21.67
CA LYS A 112 8.51 7.78 -21.94
C LYS A 112 9.67 7.41 -21.04
N ASP A 113 10.56 8.36 -20.79
CA ASP A 113 11.70 8.14 -19.91
C ASP A 113 11.26 8.23 -18.45
N ALA A 114 11.70 7.28 -17.61
CA ALA A 114 11.28 7.21 -16.22
C ALA A 114 11.73 8.41 -15.38
N LYS A 115 12.86 9.04 -15.74
CA LYS A 115 13.43 10.22 -15.08
C LYS A 115 12.60 11.50 -15.25
N ASP A 116 11.80 11.56 -16.32
CA ASP A 116 11.02 12.75 -16.67
C ASP A 116 9.58 12.65 -16.12
N ARG A 117 9.23 11.52 -15.51
CA ARG A 117 7.94 11.29 -14.86
C ARG A 117 7.97 11.88 -13.46
N LEU A 118 6.87 12.52 -13.09
CA LEU A 118 6.70 13.07 -11.75
C LEU A 118 6.59 11.93 -10.73
N THR A 119 7.42 11.98 -9.71
CA THR A 119 7.30 11.16 -8.51
C THR A 119 6.14 11.65 -7.64
N VAL A 120 5.61 10.79 -6.78
CA VAL A 120 4.50 11.17 -5.90
C VAL A 120 4.89 12.32 -4.97
N ASP A 121 6.11 12.32 -4.44
CA ASP A 121 6.56 13.38 -3.53
C ASP A 121 6.68 14.74 -4.25
N GLU A 122 7.19 14.76 -5.48
CA GLU A 122 7.21 15.98 -6.30
C GLU A 122 5.80 16.50 -6.60
N ILE A 123 4.84 15.58 -6.82
CA ILE A 123 3.43 15.95 -7.04
C ILE A 123 2.85 16.60 -5.78
N ILE A 124 3.05 15.96 -4.61
CA ILE A 124 2.57 16.46 -3.32
C ILE A 124 3.13 17.86 -3.04
N GLU A 125 4.43 18.07 -3.26
CA GLU A 125 5.08 19.36 -3.07
C GLU A 125 4.53 20.42 -4.03
N LYS A 126 4.47 20.10 -5.32
CA LYS A 126 4.02 21.02 -6.38
C LYS A 126 2.56 21.44 -6.23
N GLU A 127 1.70 20.53 -5.77
CA GLU A 127 0.27 20.78 -5.57
C GLU A 127 -0.09 21.23 -4.14
N HIS A 128 0.91 21.37 -3.26
CA HIS A 128 0.71 21.73 -1.86
C HIS A 128 -0.29 20.82 -1.13
N LEU A 129 -0.24 19.52 -1.41
CA LEU A 129 -1.12 18.54 -0.77
C LEU A 129 -0.64 18.27 0.68
N ASP A 130 -1.58 17.91 1.56
CA ASP A 130 -1.21 17.49 2.92
C ASP A 130 -0.47 16.15 2.86
N LYS A 131 0.84 16.20 3.12
CA LYS A 131 1.72 15.04 3.12
C LYS A 131 1.22 13.93 4.05
N ASN A 132 0.58 14.29 5.15
CA ASN A 132 0.08 13.32 6.13
C ASN A 132 -1.02 12.41 5.56
N GLU A 133 -1.78 12.86 4.55
CA GLU A 133 -2.77 12.02 3.88
C GLU A 133 -2.13 10.95 2.98
N TYR A 134 -0.85 11.12 2.64
CA TYR A 134 -0.09 10.27 1.73
C TYR A 134 1.08 9.55 2.45
N GLU A 135 1.16 9.60 3.77
CA GLU A 135 2.18 8.91 4.56
C GLU A 135 1.53 7.95 5.55
N ALA A 136 2.06 6.73 5.64
CA ALA A 136 1.59 5.77 6.62
C ALA A 136 2.71 4.79 6.95
N GLU A 137 2.91 4.49 8.22
CA GLU A 137 3.89 3.48 8.57
C GLU A 137 3.40 2.07 8.22
N PRO A 138 4.25 1.21 7.63
CA PRO A 138 3.90 -0.19 7.45
C PRO A 138 3.68 -0.86 8.83
N PRO A 139 2.73 -1.80 8.96
CA PRO A 139 2.55 -2.53 10.20
C PRO A 139 3.79 -3.40 10.51
N LEU A 140 4.18 -3.46 11.79
CA LEU A 140 5.41 -4.09 12.30
C LEU A 140 5.59 -5.57 11.91
N PHE A 141 4.49 -6.31 11.72
CA PHE A 141 4.53 -7.72 11.36
C PHE A 141 3.52 -8.01 10.26
N PHE A 142 3.95 -8.58 9.13
CA PHE A 142 3.04 -9.26 8.20
C PHE A 142 3.20 -10.75 8.42
N PHE A 143 2.29 -11.38 9.16
CA PHE A 143 2.03 -12.80 8.90
C PHE A 143 1.33 -12.84 7.54
N SER A 144 2.01 -13.41 6.55
CA SER A 144 1.44 -13.75 5.27
C SER A 144 0.38 -14.83 5.46
N GLY A 145 -0.83 -14.45 5.87
CA GLY A 145 -2.03 -15.22 5.61
C GLY A 145 -2.64 -14.68 4.32
N SER A 146 -2.77 -15.54 3.30
CA SER A 146 -3.66 -15.24 2.17
C SER A 146 -5.03 -14.90 2.74
N LEU A 147 -5.68 -13.86 2.21
CA LEU A 147 -7.13 -13.70 2.38
C LEU A 147 -7.83 -14.50 1.27
N ASP A 148 -7.51 -15.79 1.23
CA ASP A 148 -8.21 -16.83 0.46
C ASP A 148 -8.36 -18.05 1.36
#